data_AF-A0A137S7I2-F1
#
_entry.id   AF-A0A137S7I2-F1
#
_cell.length_a   1.000
_cell.length_b   1.000
_cell.length_c   1.000
_cell.angle_alpha   90.00
_cell.angle_beta   90.00
_cell.angle_gamma   90.00
#
_symmetry.space_group_name_H-M   'P 1'
#
loop_
_entity.id
_entity.type
_entity.pdbx_description
1 polymer ?
#
loop_
_entity_poly.entity_id
_entity_poly.type
_entity_poly.pdbx_seq_one_letter_code
_entity_poly.pdbx_strand_id
1 'polypeptide(L)' 'MSQCLHWSQAKPASFPKLKPSTKTISLRLPETLLDRIKIEANKRDMPYQSLIKAWLADDVNDSRRT' A
#
# COMPACT_ATOMS: atom_id res chain seq x y z
N MET A 1 30.32 28.09 -3.59
CA MET A 1 29.15 28.86 -4.07
C MET A 1 27.95 27.93 -4.02
N SER A 2 27.11 28.06 -2.99
CA SER A 2 25.98 27.17 -2.76
C SER A 2 24.75 27.73 -3.47
N GLN A 3 24.29 27.07 -4.52
CA GLN A 3 23.10 27.49 -5.27
C GLN A 3 21.85 27.02 -4.52
N CYS A 4 21.22 27.94 -3.80
CA CYS A 4 19.97 27.68 -3.10
C CYS A 4 18.83 27.52 -4.11
N LEU A 5 18.18 26.36 -4.07
CA LEU A 5 16.99 26.05 -4.86
C LEU A 5 15.86 27.05 -4.50
N HIS A 6 15.43 27.88 -5.46
CA HIS A 6 14.39 28.88 -5.25
C HIS A 6 13.00 28.23 -5.23
N TRP A 7 12.54 27.85 -4.03
CA TRP A 7 11.21 27.27 -3.79
C TRP A 7 10.04 28.21 -4.12
N SER A 8 10.29 29.51 -4.32
CA SER A 8 9.27 30.52 -4.67
C SER A 8 8.62 30.32 -6.04
N GLN A 9 9.21 29.47 -6.90
CA GLN A 9 8.68 29.14 -8.22
C GLN A 9 7.97 27.77 -8.26
N ALA A 10 7.91 27.06 -7.13
CA ALA A 10 7.29 25.74 -7.08
C ALA A 10 5.77 25.87 -7.27
N LYS A 11 5.25 25.30 -8.35
CA LYS A 11 3.81 25.20 -8.62
C LYS A 11 3.28 23.87 -8.06
N PRO A 12 2.12 23.85 -7.39
CA PRO A 12 1.49 22.59 -6.98
C PRO A 12 1.15 21.77 -8.23
N ALA A 13 1.81 20.63 -8.40
CA ALA A 13 1.53 19.68 -9.47
C ALA A 13 0.53 18.65 -8.94
N SER A 14 -0.66 18.60 -9.54
CA SER A 14 -1.60 17.49 -9.33
C SER A 14 -1.38 16.47 -10.44
N PHE A 15 -1.26 15.20 -10.06
CA PHE A 15 -1.06 14.10 -11.01
C PHE A 15 -2.31 13.19 -11.06
N PRO A 16 -3.46 13.68 -11.57
CA PRO A 16 -4.74 12.98 -11.48
C PRO A 16 -4.82 11.71 -12.35
N LYS A 17 -3.83 11.46 -13.21
CA LYS A 17 -3.80 10.35 -14.18
C LYS A 17 -2.66 9.34 -13.95
N LEU A 18 -1.88 9.48 -12.88
CA LEU A 18 -0.88 8.45 -12.57
C LEU A 18 -1.59 7.21 -12.04
N LYS A 19 -1.55 6.13 -12.81
CA LYS A 19 -1.89 4.80 -12.26
C LYS A 19 -0.93 4.53 -11.09
N PRO A 20 -1.42 4.12 -9.92
CA PRO A 20 -0.55 3.66 -8.85
C PRO A 20 0.36 2.57 -9.44
N SER A 21 1.68 2.77 -9.37
CA SER A 21 2.62 1.76 -9.84
C SER A 21 2.58 0.58 -8.87
N THR A 22 2.41 -0.62 -9.41
CA THR A 22 2.52 -1.86 -8.64
C THR A 22 3.92 -2.42 -8.78
N LYS A 23 4.51 -2.87 -7.68
CA LYS A 23 5.79 -3.57 -7.66
C LYS A 23 5.57 -4.97 -7.11
N THR A 24 5.98 -5.98 -7.87
CA THR A 24 5.96 -7.37 -7.40
C THR A 24 7.02 -7.56 -6.32
N ILE A 25 6.61 -8.18 -5.21
CA ILE A 25 7.49 -8.56 -4.10
C ILE A 25 7.28 -10.04 -3.78
N SER A 26 8.30 -10.68 -3.21
CA SER A 26 8.19 -12.02 -2.64
C SER A 26 8.19 -11.91 -1.12
N LEU A 27 7.17 -12.47 -0.47
CA LEU A 27 7.02 -12.50 0.98
C LEU A 27 6.89 -13.95 1.46
N ARG A 28 7.57 -14.30 2.55
CA ARG A 28 7.39 -15.59 3.22
C ARG A 28 6.44 -15.43 4.40
N LEU A 29 5.50 -16.36 4.53
CA LEU A 29 4.51 -16.40 5.61
C LEU A 29 4.51 -17.81 6.21
N PRO A 30 4.24 -17.97 7.52
CA PRO A 30 3.91 -19.28 8.07
C PRO A 30 2.68 -19.87 7.36
N GLU A 31 2.68 -21.17 7.08
CA GLU A 31 1.59 -21.85 6.36
C GLU A 31 0.25 -21.68 7.10
N THR A 32 0.27 -21.85 8.42
CA THR A 32 -0.91 -21.72 9.28
C THR A 32 -1.55 -20.33 9.20
N LEU A 33 -0.74 -19.28 9.02
CA LEU A 33 -1.24 -17.92 8.84
C LEU A 33 -1.88 -17.76 7.46
N LEU A 34 -1.22 -18.26 6.41
CA LEU A 34 -1.75 -18.19 5.05
C LEU A 34 -3.11 -18.90 4.94
N ASP A 35 -3.27 -20.04 5.58
CA ASP A 35 -4.52 -20.80 5.55
C ASP A 35 -5.65 -20.07 6.29
N ARG A 36 -5.34 -19.44 7.44
CA ARG A 36 -6.30 -18.57 8.14
C ARG A 36 -6.74 -17.41 7.25
N ILE A 37 -5.81 -16.77 6.53
CA ILE A 37 -6.14 -15.68 5.59
C ILE A 37 -7.05 -16.19 4.46
N LYS A 38 -6.77 -17.37 3.89
CA LYS A 38 -7.62 -17.95 2.84
C LYS A 38 -9.05 -18.20 3.32
N ILE A 39 -9.22 -18.73 4.52
CA ILE A 39 -10.55 -18.94 5.14
C ILE A 39 -11.27 -17.61 5.30
N GLU A 40 -10.58 -16.60 5.85
CA GLU A 40 -11.13 -15.27 6.07
C GLU A 40 -11.48 -14.52 4.79
N ALA A 41 -10.74 -14.77 3.71
CA ALA A 41 -11.02 -14.21 2.39
C ALA A 41 -12.25 -14.87 1.75
N ASN A 42 -12.35 -16.20 1.85
CA ASN A 42 -13.52 -16.94 1.36
C ASN A 42 -14.82 -16.52 2.07
N LYS A 43 -14.78 -16.31 3.39
CA LYS A 43 -15.94 -15.78 4.15
C LYS A 43 -16.42 -14.41 3.66
N ARG A 44 -15.51 -13.60 3.10
CA ARG A 44 -15.77 -12.25 2.58
C ARG A 44 -16.00 -12.25 1.06
N ASP A 45 -16.10 -13.42 0.44
CA ASP A 45 -16.17 -13.59 -1.02
C ASP A 45 -15.07 -12.82 -1.78
N MET A 46 -13.85 -12.86 -1.24
CA MET A 46 -12.70 -12.10 -1.74
C MET A 46 -11.50 -13.01 -2.01
N PRO A 47 -10.68 -12.73 -3.04
CA PRO A 47 -9.38 -13.39 -3.19
C PRO A 47 -8.45 -13.06 -2.01
N TYR A 48 -7.78 -14.07 -1.45
CA TYR A 48 -6.88 -13.89 -0.31
C TYR A 48 -5.76 -12.86 -0.55
N GLN A 49 -5.28 -12.74 -1.78
CA GLN A 49 -4.26 -11.75 -2.17
C GLN A 49 -4.80 -10.33 -2.09
N SER A 50 -6.09 -10.12 -2.43
CA SER A 50 -6.75 -8.83 -2.31
C SER A 50 -6.98 -8.49 -0.84
N LEU A 51 -7.37 -9.47 -0.02
CA LEU A 51 -7.55 -9.29 1.42
C LEU A 51 -6.24 -8.88 2.11
N ILE A 52 -5.11 -9.54 1.77
CA ILE A 52 -3.79 -9.17 2.28
C ILE A 52 -3.47 -7.71 1.99
N LYS A 53 -3.73 -7.24 0.77
CA LYS A 53 -3.48 -5.84 0.38
C LYS A 53 -4.36 -4.87 1.16
N ALA A 54 -5.64 -5.20 1.38
CA ALA A 54 -6.56 -4.35 2.12
C ALA A 54 -6.11 -4.21 3.59
N TRP A 55 -5.81 -5.31 4.27
CA TRP A 55 -5.33 -5.28 5.65
C TRP A 55 -4.02 -4.51 5.82
N LEU A 56 -3.06 -4.70 4.91
CA LEU A 56 -1.80 -3.95 4.94
C LEU A 56 -2.03 -2.45 4.72
N ALA A 57 -2.96 -2.07 3.84
CA ALA A 57 -3.29 -0.67 3.62
C ALA A 57 -3.96 -0.05 4.85
N ASP A 58 -4.91 -0.76 5.46
CA ASP A 58 -5.61 -0.31 6.67
C ASP A 58 -4.64 -0.10 7.84
N ASP A 59 -3.76 -1.08 8.10
CA ASP A 59 -2.77 -1.03 9.19
C ASP A 59 -1.78 0.14 9.03
N VAL A 60 -1.29 0.37 7.81
CA VAL A 60 -0.39 1.51 7.52
C VAL A 60 -1.14 2.85 7.65
N ASN A 61 -2.41 2.90 7.26
CA ASN A 61 -3.21 4.12 7.38
C ASN A 61 -3.56 4.44 8.84
N ASP A 62 -3.83 3.43 9.66
CA ASP A 62 -4.12 3.60 11.08
C ASP A 62 -2.87 4.04 11.85
N SER A 63 -1.72 3.40 11.58
CA SER A 63 -0.43 3.74 12.19
C SER A 63 0.02 5.18 11.93
N ARG A 64 -0.47 5.82 10.85
CA ARG A 64 -0.17 7.24 10.52
C ARG A 64 -1.04 8.25 11.28
N ARG A 65 -2.10 7.79 11.96
CA ARG A 65 -3.06 8.65 12.66
C ARG A 65 -2.73 8.79 14.15
N THR A 66 -1.98 7.84 14.70
CA THR A 66 -1.23 7.96 15.97
C THR A 66 0.08 8.69 15.77
#